data_AF-A0A972IGQ6-F1
#
_entry.id   AF-A0A972IGQ6-F1
#
_cell.length_a   1.000
_cell.length_b   1.000
_cell.length_c   1.000
_cell.angle_alpha   90.00
_cell.angle_beta   90.00
_cell.angle_gamma   90.00
#
_symmetry.space_group_name_H-M   'P 1'
#
loop_
_entity.id
_entity.type
_entity.pdbx_description
1 polymer ?
#
loop_
_entity_poly.entity_id
_entity_poly.type
_entity_poly.pdbx_seq_one_letter_code
_entity_poly.pdbx_strand_id
1 'polypeptide(L)' 'MESCPWHPRRYARQINAWLAAGNLKATIHCTLRLSQAAEAHRMQAHGGLLGKIVLIPDE' A
#
# COMPACT_ATOMS: atom_id res chain seq x y z
N MET A 1 -30.39 6.48 -9.19
CA MET A 1 -29.71 6.55 -7.88
C MET A 1 -28.21 6.50 -8.17
N GLU A 2 -27.66 7.59 -8.69
CA GLU A 2 -26.24 7.71 -9.08
C GLU A 2 -25.62 8.84 -8.25
N SER A 3 -25.15 8.54 -7.05
CA SER A 3 -24.56 9.56 -6.19
C SER A 3 -23.66 8.98 -5.11
N CYS A 4 -22.79 8.03 -5.48
CA CYS A 4 -21.52 7.90 -4.78
C CYS A 4 -20.42 8.37 -5.74
N PRO A 5 -19.86 9.58 -5.56
CA PRO A 5 -18.84 10.14 -6.47
C PRO A 5 -17.54 9.33 -6.45
N TRP A 6 -17.38 8.43 -5.49
CA TRP A 6 -16.25 7.53 -5.37
C TRP A 6 -16.50 6.27 -6.19
N HIS A 7 -15.86 6.17 -7.35
CA HIS A 7 -15.78 4.94 -8.14
C HIS A 7 -14.37 4.34 -7.97
N PRO A 8 -14.12 3.45 -6.99
CA PRO A 8 -12.77 3.00 -6.63
C PRO A 8 -11.97 2.46 -7.82
N ARG A 9 -12.65 1.81 -8.78
CA ARG A 9 -12.03 1.30 -10.01
C ARG A 9 -11.47 2.40 -10.92
N ARG A 10 -12.06 3.59 -10.93
CA ARG A 10 -11.57 4.73 -11.73
C ARG A 10 -10.27 5.24 -11.15
N TYR A 11 -10.24 5.49 -9.84
CA TYR A 11 -9.04 5.97 -9.15
C TYR A 11 -7.90 4.94 -9.18
N ALA A 12 -8.20 3.65 -8.97
CA ALA A 12 -7.19 2.60 -9.06
C ALA A 12 -6.51 2.57 -10.44
N ARG A 13 -7.27 2.68 -11.54
CA ARG A 13 -6.69 2.76 -12.89
C ARG A 13 -5.78 3.97 -13.06
N GLN A 14 -6.20 5.14 -12.57
CA GLN A 14 -5.41 6.37 -12.68
C GLN A 14 -4.12 6.29 -11.87
N ILE A 15 -4.18 5.78 -10.64
CA ILE A 15 -3.00 5.56 -9.78
C ILE A 15 -2.03 4.57 -10.44
N ASN A 16 -2.53 3.47 -10.99
CA ASN A 16 -1.71 2.50 -11.70
C ASN A 16 -1.05 3.08 -12.95
N ALA A 17 -1.75 3.95 -13.68
CA ALA A 17 -1.17 4.66 -14.82
C ALA A 17 -0.01 5.58 -14.39
N TRP A 18 -0.16 6.28 -13.26
CA TRP A 18 0.93 7.10 -12.70
C TRP A 18 2.12 6.27 -12.20
N LEU A 19 1.88 5.10 -11.59
CA LEU A 19 2.94 4.16 -11.21
C LEU A 19 3.70 3.66 -12.44
N ALA A 20 2.98 3.23 -13.49
CA ALA A 20 3.57 2.71 -14.72
C ALA A 20 4.37 3.78 -15.49
N ALA A 21 3.90 5.04 -15.47
CA ALA A 21 4.59 6.16 -16.07
C ALA A 21 5.79 6.68 -15.24
N GLY A 22 6.01 6.17 -14.03
CA GLY A 22 7.04 6.65 -13.11
C GLY A 22 6.72 8.00 -12.43
N ASN A 23 5.54 8.55 -12.67
CA ASN A 23 5.06 9.80 -12.05
C ASN A 23 4.71 9.63 -10.56
N LEU A 24 4.50 8.38 -10.12
CA LEU A 24 4.29 8.02 -8.74
C LEU A 24 5.29 6.93 -8.35
N LYS A 25 5.96 7.09 -7.22
CA LYS A 25 6.82 6.06 -6.62
C LYS A 25 6.17 5.54 -5.35
N ALA A 26 5.91 4.24 -5.30
CA ALA A 26 5.49 3.58 -4.06
C ALA A 26 6.72 3.42 -3.15
N THR A 27 6.82 4.24 -2.11
CA THR A 27 7.88 4.09 -1.10
C THR A 27 7.54 2.92 -0.19
N ILE A 28 8.38 1.89 -0.21
CA ILE A 28 8.29 0.73 0.68
C ILE A 28 9.32 0.95 1.79
N HIS A 29 8.85 0.96 3.04
CA HIS A 29 9.71 1.05 4.21
C HIS A 29 10.44 -0.27 4.43
N CYS A 30 9.69 -1.38 4.44
CA CYS A 30 10.22 -2.73 4.51
C CYS A 30 9.22 -3.75 3.95
N THR A 31 9.73 -4.95 3.68
CA THR A 31 8.93 -6.13 3.32
C THR A 31 9.11 -7.17 4.41
N LEU A 32 8.01 -7.71 4.93
CA LEU A 32 8.00 -8.77 5.94
C LEU A 32 7.22 -9.98 5.43
N ARG A 33 7.45 -11.14 6.03
CA ARG A 33 6.62 -12.32 5.81
C ARG A 33 5.25 -12.18 6.47
N LEU A 34 4.23 -12.88 5.96
CA LEU A 34 2.88 -12.85 6.52
C LEU A 34 2.87 -13.35 7.97
N SER A 35 3.67 -14.37 8.28
CA SER A 35 3.94 -14.84 9.64
C SER A 35 4.42 -13.75 10.61
N GLN A 36 4.96 -12.64 10.09
CA GLN A 36 5.44 -11.50 10.86
C GLN A 36 4.43 -10.34 10.91
N ALA A 37 3.17 -10.53 10.53
CA ALA A 37 2.16 -9.47 10.53
C ALA A 37 2.01 -8.76 11.88
N ALA A 38 2.17 -9.49 13.00
CA ALA A 38 2.15 -8.89 14.33
C ALA A 38 3.29 -7.87 14.55
N GLU A 39 4.47 -8.15 14.00
CA GLU A 39 5.61 -7.21 14.04
C GLU A 39 5.35 -6.01 13.15
N ALA A 40 4.82 -6.21 11.94
CA ALA A 40 4.43 -5.12 11.05
C ALA A 40 3.47 -4.13 11.73
N HIS A 41 2.49 -4.65 12.49
CA HIS A 41 1.58 -3.81 13.26
C HIS A 41 2.26 -3.08 14.42
N ARG A 42 3.19 -3.72 15.14
CA ARG A 42 3.98 -3.04 16.19
C ARG A 42 4.81 -1.90 15.59
N MET A 43 5.50 -2.14 14.48
CA MET A 43 6.26 -1.12 13.75
C MET A 43 5.36 0.05 13.31
N GLN A 44 4.18 -0.25 12.76
CA GLN A 44 3.21 0.77 12.35
C GLN A 44 2.69 1.60 13.54
N ALA A 45 2.43 0.97 14.68
CA ALA A 45 1.98 1.66 15.89
C ALA A 45 3.10 2.52 16.52
N HIS A 46 4.35 2.08 16.43
CA HIS A 46 5.50 2.83 16.94
C HIS A 46 5.80 4.11 16.13
N GLY A 47 5.45 4.12 14.84
CA GLY A 47 5.69 5.27 13.95
C GLY A 47 7.10 5.28 13.35
N GLY A 48 7.51 6.41 12.77
CA GLY A 48 8.83 6.58 12.14
C GLY A 48 9.00 5.89 10.77
N LEU A 49 7.95 5.27 10.24
CA LEU A 49 7.97 4.59 8.95
C LEU A 49 7.99 5.58 7.79
N LEU A 50 8.96 5.42 6.89
CA LEU A 50 8.99 6.11 5.60
C LEU A 50 8.40 5.21 4.52
N GLY A 51 7.10 5.32 4.29
CA GLY A 51 6.39 4.57 3.26
C GLY A 51 5.48 3.46 3.82
N LYS A 52 5.33 2.38 3.06
CA LYS A 52 4.44 1.25 3.38
C LYS A 52 5.25 0.04 3.85
N ILE A 53 4.68 -0.73 4.78
CA ILE A 53 5.11 -2.09 5.06
C ILE A 53 4.33 -3.01 4.11
N VAL A 54 5.05 -3.87 3.39
CA VAL A 54 4.45 -4.88 2.50
C VAL A 54 4.60 -6.25 3.15
N LEU A 55 3.52 -7.03 3.17
CA LEU A 55 3.55 -8.42 3.59
C LEU A 55 3.56 -9.32 2.36
N ILE A 56 4.48 -10.28 2.34
CA ILE A 56 4.51 -11.35 1.33
C ILE A 56 4.07 -12.67 1.98
N PRO A 57 3.40 -13.57 1.23
CA PRO A 57 3.02 -14.89 1.75
C PRO A 57 4.20 -15.64 2.36
N ASP A 58 3.90 -16.50 3.33
CA ASP A 58 4.84 -17.56 3.74
C ASP A 58 4.94 -18.61 2.63
N GLU A 59 6.04 -19.37 2.60
CA GLU A 59 6.20 -20.51 1.67
C GLU A 59 5.18 -21.63 1.92
#